data_AF-A0AAV5U5V4-F1
#
_entry.id   AF-A0AAV5U5V4-F1
#
_cell.length_a   1.000
_cell.length_b   1.000
_cell.length_c   1.000
_cell.angle_alpha   90.00
_cell.angle_beta   90.00
_cell.angle_gamma   90.00
#
_symmetry.space_group_name_H-M   'P 1'
#
loop_
_entity.id
_entity.type
_entity.pdbx_description
1 polymer ?
#
loop_
_entity_poly.entity_id
_entity_poly.type
_entity_poly.pdbx_seq_one_letter_code
_entity_poly.pdbx_strand_id
1 'polypeptide(L)'
;MSEGLVQRRRKQANEDSPRSEDDPNNDAAGDEERAAEENDKGTRLTLMEQILLLGLKDREGYTSFWNDCISSGLRGCVLIELALRGRIALETAGMRKKGLLTRKVEVKSAEPTGDVILDEALKHIKETQPKETVTSWIEYLSGETWNPLKLRYQLRNVRERLAKNLVEKGVLTTDRQNFVIFEITTHPLSDGNQKTKLIKDVQESVLSKWTNDVHRMDKRMLSLLLLSHASDVLENAFQPLNDADYEAAMKRVRSLLDLDFDAEAEKKGQEVMWAVFEAFSK
;
A
#
# COMPACT_ATOMS: atom_id res chain seq x y z
N MET A 1 55.48 11.55 4.68
CA MET A 1 56.30 11.71 5.90
C MET A 1 56.07 13.13 6.38
N SER A 2 55.14 13.28 7.33
CA SER A 2 55.36 13.61 8.77
C SER A 2 55.49 15.12 8.97
N GLU A 3 54.90 15.79 9.95
CA GLU A 3 53.89 15.53 10.98
C GLU A 3 53.61 16.93 11.55
N GLY A 4 52.38 17.24 11.97
CA GLY A 4 52.05 18.57 12.48
C GLY A 4 50.84 18.54 13.39
N LEU A 5 51.00 17.94 14.57
CA LEU A 5 49.99 17.92 15.64
C LEU A 5 49.88 19.31 16.29
N VAL A 6 48.71 19.94 16.17
CA VAL A 6 48.36 21.20 16.87
C VAL A 6 47.44 20.87 18.04
N GLN A 7 47.93 21.10 19.26
CA GLN A 7 47.17 21.00 20.51
C GLN A 7 46.08 22.08 20.58
N ARG A 8 44.82 21.68 20.83
CA ARG A 8 43.71 22.60 21.10
C ARG A 8 43.54 22.84 22.60
N ARG A 9 43.48 24.12 22.93
CA ARG A 9 43.43 24.78 24.23
C ARG A 9 42.09 24.56 24.95
N ARG A 10 42.13 24.10 26.20
CA ARG A 10 40.98 23.98 27.13
C ARG A 10 40.60 25.39 27.63
N LYS A 11 39.31 25.75 27.63
CA LYS A 11 38.79 26.97 28.28
C LYS A 11 37.55 26.63 29.13
N GLN A 12 37.46 27.34 30.24
CA GLN A 12 36.72 27.09 31.48
C GLN A 12 35.21 26.89 31.34
N ALA A 13 34.70 26.06 32.27
CA ALA A 13 33.29 25.97 32.66
C ALA A 13 32.86 27.24 33.40
N ASN A 14 31.65 27.70 33.13
CA ASN A 14 30.95 28.73 33.88
C ASN A 14 29.65 28.10 34.39
N GLU A 15 29.52 28.02 35.71
CA GLU A 15 28.25 27.76 36.42
C GLU A 15 27.36 29.01 36.29
N ASP A 16 26.07 28.86 35.97
CA ASP A 16 24.98 29.15 36.94
C ASP A 16 23.56 28.88 36.37
N SER A 17 22.66 28.45 37.28
CA SER A 17 21.18 28.43 37.25
C SER A 17 20.40 27.34 36.48
N PRO A 18 19.16 27.00 36.91
CA PRO A 18 18.83 26.29 38.15
C PRO A 18 18.01 24.99 37.88
N ARG A 19 18.01 24.09 38.87
CA ARG A 19 17.26 22.81 38.88
C ARG A 19 15.75 23.03 38.70
N SER A 20 15.18 22.50 37.63
CA SER A 20 13.75 22.13 37.55
C SER A 20 13.58 20.72 38.08
N GLU A 21 12.60 20.54 38.95
CA GLU A 21 12.21 19.26 39.54
C GLU A 21 11.68 18.32 38.45
N ASP A 22 12.33 17.16 38.29
CA ASP A 22 11.90 16.11 37.37
C ASP A 22 10.64 15.43 37.92
N ASP A 23 9.52 15.60 37.22
CA ASP A 23 8.31 14.81 37.38
C ASP A 23 8.50 13.49 36.60
N PRO A 24 8.61 12.32 37.27
CA PRO A 24 8.98 11.06 36.62
C PRO A 24 7.86 10.45 35.76
N ASN A 25 6.73 11.14 35.59
CA ASN A 25 5.56 10.63 34.89
C ASN A 25 5.40 11.10 33.44
N ASN A 26 6.30 11.95 32.92
CA ASN A 26 6.19 12.49 31.56
C ASN A 26 7.10 11.80 30.52
N ASP A 27 8.08 11.02 30.96
CA ASP A 27 9.03 10.33 30.06
C ASP A 27 8.45 9.04 29.46
N ALA A 28 7.49 8.40 30.14
CA ALA A 28 6.88 7.16 29.65
C ALA A 28 5.99 7.37 28.41
N ALA A 29 5.29 8.49 28.32
CA ALA A 29 4.42 8.81 27.19
C ALA A 29 5.22 9.19 25.93
N GLY A 30 6.33 9.91 26.10
CA GLY A 30 7.22 10.29 25.00
C GLY A 30 8.03 9.12 24.43
N ASP A 31 8.38 8.14 25.27
CA ASP A 31 9.07 6.92 24.83
C ASP A 31 8.12 5.94 24.10
N GLU A 32 6.84 5.85 24.48
CA GLU A 32 5.83 5.07 23.73
C GLU A 32 5.54 5.68 22.35
N GLU A 33 5.45 7.01 22.25
CA GLU A 33 5.21 7.72 20.98
C GLU A 33 6.44 7.64 20.06
N ARG A 34 7.66 7.74 20.60
CA ARG A 34 8.92 7.49 19.86
C ARG A 34 9.08 6.04 19.43
N ALA A 35 8.72 5.07 20.27
CA ALA A 35 8.75 3.66 19.92
C ALA A 35 7.71 3.33 18.84
N ALA A 36 6.54 3.98 18.86
CA ALA A 36 5.54 3.86 17.80
C ALA A 36 6.03 4.46 16.47
N GLU A 37 6.72 5.60 16.49
CA GLU A 37 7.33 6.22 15.31
C GLU A 37 8.58 5.47 14.78
N GLU A 38 9.38 4.86 15.65
CA GLU A 38 10.51 4.01 15.25
C GLU A 38 10.04 2.66 14.67
N ASN A 39 8.97 2.09 15.22
CA ASN A 39 8.31 0.90 14.65
C ASN A 39 7.62 1.22 13.30
N ASP A 40 7.16 2.47 13.09
CA ASP A 40 6.58 2.94 11.82
C ASP A 40 7.61 2.97 10.67
N LYS A 41 8.90 3.13 10.98
CA LYS A 41 10.00 2.99 10.01
C LYS A 41 10.41 1.54 9.75
N GLY A 42 10.06 0.61 10.64
CA GLY A 42 10.51 -0.78 10.63
C GLY A 42 9.81 -1.68 9.59
N THR A 43 8.52 -1.45 9.32
CA THR A 43 7.73 -2.39 8.50
C THR A 43 6.76 -1.68 7.56
N ARG A 44 7.27 -0.96 6.56
CA ARG A 44 6.41 -0.35 5.54
C ARG A 44 5.79 -1.42 4.62
N LEU A 45 4.51 -1.70 4.82
CA LEU A 45 3.75 -2.62 3.98
C LEU A 45 3.35 -1.98 2.65
N THR A 46 3.49 -2.72 1.54
CA THR A 46 2.98 -2.33 0.21
C THR A 46 1.44 -2.29 0.21
N LEU A 47 0.81 -1.62 -0.75
CA LEU A 47 -0.64 -1.69 -0.89
C LEU A 47 -1.11 -3.13 -1.09
N MET A 48 -0.38 -3.93 -1.88
CA MET A 48 -0.68 -5.35 -2.09
C MET A 48 -0.70 -6.14 -0.77
N GLU A 49 0.30 -5.91 0.08
CA GLU A 49 0.42 -6.58 1.38
C GLU A 49 -0.70 -6.17 2.34
N GLN A 50 -1.08 -4.89 2.36
CA GLN A 50 -2.17 -4.39 3.20
C GLN A 50 -3.53 -4.99 2.76
N ILE A 51 -3.81 -5.02 1.45
CA ILE A 51 -5.02 -5.67 0.91
C ILE A 51 -5.04 -7.16 1.26
N LEU A 52 -3.91 -7.85 1.12
CA LEU A 52 -3.81 -9.25 1.49
C LEU A 52 -4.08 -9.46 2.98
N LEU A 53 -3.56 -8.59 3.84
CA LEU A 53 -3.70 -8.67 5.29
C LEU A 53 -5.16 -8.41 5.75
N LEU A 54 -5.89 -7.51 5.08
CA LEU A 54 -7.32 -7.29 5.31
C LEU A 54 -8.17 -8.51 4.91
N GLY A 55 -7.75 -9.26 3.89
CA GLY A 55 -8.41 -10.49 3.44
C GLY A 55 -8.00 -11.76 4.19
N LEU A 56 -6.96 -11.69 5.03
CA LEU A 56 -6.39 -12.84 5.74
C LEU A 56 -7.21 -13.19 6.99
N LYS A 57 -7.45 -14.47 7.25
CA LYS A 57 -7.94 -14.92 8.57
C LYS A 57 -6.77 -15.19 9.53
N ASP A 58 -6.90 -14.72 10.75
CA ASP A 58 -5.81 -14.67 11.73
C ASP A 58 -5.22 -16.05 12.03
N ARG A 59 -6.09 -17.06 12.27
CA ARG A 59 -5.66 -18.41 12.69
C ARG A 59 -5.34 -19.34 11.53
N GLU A 60 -6.04 -19.19 10.41
CA GLU A 60 -5.94 -20.12 9.29
C GLU A 60 -4.72 -19.82 8.41
N GLY A 61 -4.19 -18.59 8.45
CA GLY A 61 -3.00 -18.21 7.67
C GLY A 61 -3.21 -18.26 6.15
N TYR A 62 -4.48 -18.32 5.74
CA TYR A 62 -4.91 -18.26 4.36
C TYR A 62 -5.93 -17.14 4.19
N THR A 63 -5.92 -16.51 3.03
CA THR A 63 -6.97 -15.58 2.62
C THR A 63 -8.26 -16.37 2.50
N SER A 64 -9.34 -15.90 3.13
CA SER A 64 -10.62 -16.64 3.22
C SER A 64 -11.11 -17.11 1.86
N PHE A 65 -10.92 -16.29 0.82
CA PHE A 65 -11.19 -16.64 -0.57
C PHE A 65 -10.24 -15.84 -1.48
N TRP A 66 -9.33 -16.53 -2.18
CA TRP A 66 -8.62 -15.93 -3.29
C TRP A 66 -9.53 -15.99 -4.52
N ASN A 67 -10.12 -14.86 -4.89
CA ASN A 67 -11.08 -14.72 -5.99
C ASN A 67 -10.54 -13.77 -7.07
N ASP A 68 -11.32 -13.58 -8.15
CA ASP A 68 -10.93 -12.70 -9.26
C ASP A 68 -10.88 -11.22 -8.85
N CYS A 69 -11.73 -10.79 -7.91
CA CYS A 69 -11.76 -9.42 -7.37
C CYS A 69 -10.45 -9.06 -6.64
N ILE A 70 -10.01 -9.88 -5.68
CA ILE A 70 -8.73 -9.63 -4.98
C ILE A 70 -7.55 -9.80 -5.94
N SER A 71 -7.61 -10.76 -6.86
CA SER A 71 -6.55 -10.98 -7.86
C SER A 71 -6.35 -9.74 -8.73
N SER A 72 -7.42 -9.17 -9.29
CA SER A 72 -7.38 -7.96 -10.11
C SER A 72 -7.05 -6.71 -9.28
N GLY A 73 -7.66 -6.55 -8.10
CA GLY A 73 -7.39 -5.45 -7.17
C GLY A 73 -5.92 -5.35 -6.75
N LEU A 74 -5.23 -6.48 -6.57
CA LEU A 74 -3.79 -6.50 -6.31
C LEU A 74 -2.96 -5.99 -7.49
N ARG A 75 -3.40 -6.18 -8.75
CA ARG A 75 -2.72 -5.59 -9.93
C ARG A 75 -2.97 -4.08 -10.00
N GLY A 76 -4.16 -3.63 -9.59
CA GLY A 76 -4.42 -2.22 -9.33
C GLY A 76 -3.43 -1.63 -8.31
N CYS A 77 -3.24 -2.32 -7.18
CA CYS A 77 -2.26 -1.93 -6.16
C CYS A 77 -0.85 -1.80 -6.74
N VAL A 78 -0.40 -2.74 -7.59
CA VAL A 78 0.93 -2.70 -8.22
C VAL A 78 1.11 -1.41 -9.03
N LEU A 79 0.13 -1.03 -9.86
CA LEU A 79 0.20 0.19 -10.66
C LEU A 79 0.22 1.46 -9.79
N ILE A 80 -0.64 1.54 -8.78
CA ILE A 80 -0.66 2.67 -7.86
C ILE A 80 0.65 2.77 -7.07
N GLU A 81 1.16 1.66 -6.56
CA GLU A 81 2.40 1.62 -5.79
C GLU A 81 3.60 2.08 -6.64
N LEU A 82 3.67 1.66 -7.91
CA LEU A 82 4.68 2.17 -8.86
C LEU A 82 4.51 3.67 -9.13
N ALA A 83 3.29 4.17 -9.25
CA ALA A 83 3.02 5.59 -9.47
C ALA A 83 3.41 6.46 -8.26
N LEU A 84 3.04 6.02 -7.05
CA LEU A 84 3.40 6.70 -5.79
C LEU A 84 4.92 6.71 -5.56
N ARG A 85 5.65 5.69 -6.05
CA ARG A 85 7.12 5.65 -6.06
C ARG A 85 7.75 6.40 -7.24
N GLY A 86 6.97 7.11 -8.05
CA GLY A 86 7.45 7.89 -9.19
C GLY A 86 8.06 7.05 -10.34
N ARG A 87 7.73 5.75 -10.41
CA ARG A 87 8.25 4.85 -11.45
C ARG A 87 7.49 4.98 -12.77
N ILE A 88 6.18 5.18 -12.68
CA ILE A 88 5.30 5.30 -13.86
C ILE A 88 4.43 6.55 -13.81
N ALA A 89 3.92 6.96 -14.97
CA ALA A 89 2.92 8.01 -15.12
C ALA A 89 2.05 7.76 -16.35
N LEU A 90 1.00 8.55 -16.54
CA LEU A 90 0.26 8.57 -17.79
C LEU A 90 0.94 9.50 -18.79
N GLU A 91 0.80 9.16 -20.08
CA GLU A 91 1.17 10.04 -21.20
C GLU A 91 0.57 11.43 -20.97
N THR A 92 1.31 12.50 -21.20
CA THR A 92 0.78 13.86 -21.00
C THR A 92 -0.47 14.08 -21.84
N ALA A 93 -1.53 14.63 -21.24
CA ALA A 93 -2.74 14.97 -21.99
C ALA A 93 -2.40 15.95 -23.13
N GLY A 94 -2.59 15.51 -24.37
CA GLY A 94 -2.39 16.35 -25.54
C GLY A 94 -3.48 17.44 -25.65
N MET A 95 -3.45 18.22 -26.74
CA MET A 95 -4.42 19.30 -26.98
C MET A 95 -5.89 18.84 -26.96
N ARG A 96 -6.14 17.55 -27.24
CA ARG A 96 -7.43 16.90 -27.03
C ARG A 96 -7.42 16.25 -25.65
N LYS A 97 -8.26 16.75 -24.73
CA LYS A 97 -8.46 16.13 -23.41
C LYS A 97 -8.90 14.68 -23.60
N LYS A 98 -7.96 13.75 -23.43
CA LYS A 98 -8.19 12.32 -23.42
C LYS A 98 -8.54 11.91 -21.99
N GLY A 99 -9.62 11.15 -21.80
CA GLY A 99 -9.97 10.60 -20.48
C GLY A 99 -8.89 9.65 -19.97
N LEU A 100 -8.81 9.49 -18.65
CA LEU A 100 -7.75 8.75 -17.96
C LEU A 100 -7.55 7.34 -18.51
N LEU A 101 -8.61 6.58 -18.79
CA LEU A 101 -8.51 5.20 -19.29
C LEU A 101 -7.96 5.08 -20.72
N THR A 102 -7.98 6.15 -21.50
CA THR A 102 -7.49 6.13 -22.89
C THR A 102 -6.00 6.47 -23.00
N ARG A 103 -5.44 7.05 -21.93
CA ARG A 103 -4.05 7.46 -21.84
C ARG A 103 -3.16 6.26 -21.58
N LYS A 104 -1.99 6.24 -22.20
CA LYS A 104 -1.01 5.16 -22.08
C LYS A 104 -0.12 5.34 -20.85
N VAL A 105 0.33 4.24 -20.26
CA VAL A 105 1.26 4.22 -19.13
C VAL A 105 2.70 4.31 -19.66
N GLU A 106 3.46 5.26 -19.12
CA GLU A 106 4.86 5.52 -19.44
C GLU A 106 5.76 5.32 -18.22
N VAL A 107 6.99 4.86 -18.46
CA VAL A 107 8.00 4.71 -17.41
C VAL A 107 8.74 6.02 -17.22
N LYS A 108 8.66 6.57 -15.99
CA LYS A 108 9.43 7.75 -15.56
C LYS A 108 10.81 7.39 -15.04
N SER A 109 10.90 6.33 -14.24
CA SER A 109 12.15 5.81 -13.69
C SER A 109 12.15 4.29 -13.70
N ALA A 110 13.25 3.71 -14.14
CA ALA A 110 13.46 2.26 -14.17
C ALA A 110 14.31 1.75 -12.99
N GLU A 111 14.54 2.59 -11.98
CA GLU A 111 15.26 2.18 -10.78
C GLU A 111 14.48 1.08 -10.03
N PRO A 112 15.16 0.04 -9.53
CA PRO A 112 14.50 -1.01 -8.77
C PRO A 112 13.82 -0.43 -7.53
N THR A 113 12.71 -1.05 -7.15
CA THR A 113 11.88 -0.67 -6.00
C THR A 113 12.21 -1.50 -4.76
N GLY A 114 12.94 -2.61 -4.93
CA GLY A 114 13.26 -3.57 -3.87
C GLY A 114 12.14 -4.59 -3.62
N ASP A 115 11.03 -4.51 -4.36
CA ASP A 115 9.94 -5.49 -4.32
C ASP A 115 9.91 -6.26 -5.65
N VAL A 116 10.01 -7.58 -5.57
CA VAL A 116 10.13 -8.45 -6.75
C VAL A 116 8.91 -8.33 -7.67
N ILE A 117 7.70 -8.13 -7.12
CA ILE A 117 6.47 -8.03 -7.90
C ILE A 117 6.43 -6.69 -8.65
N LEU A 118 6.75 -5.61 -7.94
CA LEU A 118 6.81 -4.27 -8.54
C LEU A 118 7.90 -4.19 -9.63
N ASP A 119 9.06 -4.78 -9.39
CA ASP A 119 10.19 -4.75 -10.33
C ASP A 119 9.92 -5.58 -11.59
N GLU A 120 9.23 -6.72 -11.46
CA GLU A 120 8.78 -7.53 -12.60
C GLU A 120 7.73 -6.77 -13.45
N ALA A 121 6.72 -6.17 -12.80
CA ALA A 121 5.73 -5.36 -13.50
C ALA A 121 6.38 -4.14 -14.20
N LEU A 122 7.28 -3.45 -13.53
CA LEU A 122 8.01 -2.30 -14.10
C LEU A 122 8.85 -2.72 -15.31
N LYS A 123 9.49 -3.89 -15.27
CA LYS A 123 10.22 -4.47 -16.41
C LYS A 123 9.29 -4.69 -17.60
N HIS A 124 8.12 -5.31 -17.38
CA HIS A 124 7.14 -5.52 -18.45
C HIS A 124 6.67 -4.19 -19.07
N ILE A 125 6.35 -3.18 -18.25
CA ILE A 125 5.91 -1.85 -18.71
C ILE A 125 7.00 -1.17 -19.56
N LYS A 126 8.26 -1.30 -19.13
CA LYS A 126 9.41 -0.74 -19.84
C LYS A 126 9.60 -1.37 -21.23
N GLU A 127 9.59 -2.70 -21.30
CA GLU A 127 9.90 -3.48 -22.51
C GLU A 127 8.76 -3.47 -23.55
N THR A 128 7.54 -3.11 -23.14
CA THR A 128 6.37 -3.16 -24.01
C THR A 128 6.29 -1.96 -24.95
N GLN A 129 6.10 -2.26 -26.24
CA GLN A 129 5.82 -1.31 -27.30
C GLN A 129 4.78 -1.93 -28.26
N PRO A 130 3.72 -1.19 -28.69
CA PRO A 130 3.35 0.16 -28.25
C PRO A 130 2.97 0.22 -26.77
N LYS A 131 2.93 1.42 -26.18
CA LYS A 131 2.51 1.63 -24.79
C LYS A 131 1.03 1.32 -24.63
N GLU A 132 0.67 0.82 -23.45
CA GLU A 132 -0.66 0.28 -23.13
C GLU A 132 -1.36 1.10 -22.05
N THR A 133 -2.69 1.02 -21.99
CA THR A 133 -3.52 1.74 -21.01
C THR A 133 -3.47 1.07 -19.64
N VAL A 134 -3.96 1.76 -18.60
CA VAL A 134 -4.10 1.19 -17.25
C VAL A 134 -4.95 -0.07 -17.26
N THR A 135 -6.09 -0.06 -17.97
CA THR A 135 -6.99 -1.23 -18.10
C THR A 135 -6.27 -2.44 -18.68
N SER A 136 -5.56 -2.27 -19.80
CA SER A 136 -4.79 -3.36 -20.41
C SER A 136 -3.67 -3.88 -19.50
N TRP A 137 -3.02 -3.01 -18.72
CA TRP A 137 -2.01 -3.46 -17.76
C TRP A 137 -2.61 -4.31 -16.64
N ILE A 138 -3.79 -3.95 -16.12
CA ILE A 138 -4.48 -4.78 -15.13
C ILE A 138 -4.80 -6.15 -15.73
N GLU A 139 -5.41 -6.21 -16.92
CA GLU A 139 -5.72 -7.47 -17.63
C GLU A 139 -4.46 -8.32 -17.88
N TYR A 140 -3.38 -7.70 -18.36
CA TYR A 140 -2.15 -8.41 -18.72
C TYR A 140 -1.43 -8.98 -17.50
N LEU A 141 -1.34 -8.21 -16.42
CA LEU A 141 -0.70 -8.64 -15.18
C LEU A 141 -1.54 -9.69 -14.42
N SER A 142 -2.86 -9.69 -14.63
CA SER A 142 -3.79 -10.73 -14.13
C SER A 142 -3.79 -11.99 -15.00
N GLY A 143 -3.48 -11.86 -16.29
CA GLY A 143 -3.53 -12.97 -17.26
C GLY A 143 -4.91 -13.15 -17.89
N GLU A 144 -5.74 -12.10 -17.90
CA GLU A 144 -7.12 -12.10 -18.43
C GLU A 144 -7.17 -11.77 -19.94
N THR A 145 -6.01 -11.67 -20.57
CA THR A 145 -5.87 -11.41 -22.01
C THR A 145 -5.96 -12.68 -22.85
N TRP A 146 -6.74 -12.62 -23.93
CA TRP A 146 -6.80 -13.67 -24.95
C TRP A 146 -5.62 -13.67 -25.93
N ASN A 147 -4.77 -12.64 -25.92
CA ASN A 147 -3.60 -12.57 -26.79
C ASN A 147 -2.43 -13.43 -26.23
N PRO A 148 -2.02 -14.52 -26.92
CA PRO A 148 -0.97 -15.42 -26.42
C PRO A 148 0.38 -14.74 -26.23
N LEU A 149 0.69 -13.72 -27.04
CA LEU A 149 1.94 -12.96 -26.92
C LEU A 149 1.97 -12.13 -25.63
N LYS A 150 0.81 -11.66 -25.16
CA LYS A 150 0.69 -10.83 -23.96
C LYS A 150 0.58 -11.66 -22.67
N LEU A 151 0.28 -12.95 -22.77
CA LEU A 151 0.13 -13.85 -21.62
C LEU A 151 1.41 -13.98 -20.78
N ARG A 152 2.57 -13.73 -21.39
CA ARG A 152 3.88 -13.70 -20.70
C ARG A 152 3.99 -12.60 -19.63
N TYR A 153 3.10 -11.61 -19.65
CA TYR A 153 3.10 -10.50 -18.69
C TYR A 153 2.38 -10.83 -17.39
N GLN A 154 1.70 -11.98 -17.32
CA GLN A 154 1.00 -12.39 -16.12
C GLN A 154 1.96 -12.55 -14.96
N LEU A 155 1.68 -11.83 -13.87
CA LEU A 155 2.39 -12.02 -12.61
C LEU A 155 1.92 -13.34 -11.98
N ARG A 156 2.84 -14.29 -11.83
CA ARG A 156 2.55 -15.62 -11.27
C ARG A 156 2.92 -15.70 -9.79
N ASN A 157 2.24 -16.61 -9.10
CA ASN A 157 2.47 -16.94 -7.69
C ASN A 157 2.44 -15.70 -6.78
N VAL A 158 1.56 -14.74 -7.09
CA VAL A 158 1.48 -13.46 -6.38
C VAL A 158 1.18 -13.67 -4.91
N ARG A 159 0.27 -14.60 -4.59
CA ARG A 159 -0.11 -14.92 -3.21
C ARG A 159 1.09 -15.42 -2.41
N GLU A 160 1.83 -16.38 -2.95
CA GLU A 160 3.00 -16.99 -2.30
C GLU A 160 4.12 -15.96 -2.12
N ARG A 161 4.33 -15.10 -3.12
CA ARG A 161 5.35 -14.04 -3.06
C ARG A 161 5.00 -12.97 -2.02
N LEU A 162 3.74 -12.55 -1.94
CA LEU A 162 3.28 -11.62 -0.91
C LEU A 162 3.36 -12.23 0.49
N ALA A 163 2.96 -13.50 0.65
CA ALA A 163 3.10 -14.20 1.92
C ALA A 163 4.57 -14.27 2.36
N LYS A 164 5.48 -14.59 1.43
CA LYS A 164 6.92 -14.59 1.69
C LYS A 164 7.42 -13.21 2.13
N ASN A 165 7.04 -12.13 1.43
CA ASN A 165 7.42 -10.77 1.84
C ASN A 165 6.91 -10.44 3.25
N LEU A 166 5.67 -10.82 3.58
CA LEU A 166 5.11 -10.61 4.91
C LEU A 166 5.79 -11.44 6.00
N VAL A 167 6.29 -12.64 5.68
CA VAL A 167 7.13 -13.45 6.58
C VAL A 167 8.49 -12.79 6.79
N GLU A 168 9.14 -12.31 5.73
CA GLU A 168 10.43 -11.58 5.81
C GLU A 168 10.30 -10.29 6.64
N LYS A 169 9.11 -9.68 6.63
CA LYS A 169 8.74 -8.50 7.42
C LYS A 169 8.25 -8.83 8.84
N GLY A 170 8.21 -10.11 9.23
CA GLY A 170 7.79 -10.55 10.56
C GLY A 170 6.29 -10.44 10.85
N VAL A 171 5.46 -10.13 9.86
CA VAL A 171 3.99 -10.02 10.01
C VAL A 171 3.37 -11.41 10.08
N LEU A 172 3.81 -12.30 9.20
CA LEU A 172 3.39 -13.70 9.16
C LEU A 172 4.53 -14.60 9.66
N THR A 173 4.16 -15.78 10.12
CA THR A 173 5.12 -16.88 10.36
C THR A 173 4.93 -17.97 9.32
N THR A 174 5.85 -18.93 9.28
CA THR A 174 5.68 -20.14 8.49
C THR A 174 5.43 -21.28 9.46
N ASP A 175 4.26 -21.90 9.34
CA ASP A 175 3.90 -23.09 10.11
C ASP A 175 3.72 -24.27 9.15
N ARG A 176 4.16 -25.45 9.59
CA ARG A 176 4.07 -26.69 8.81
C ARG A 176 3.12 -27.63 9.52
N GLN A 177 1.95 -27.80 8.93
CA GLN A 177 0.92 -28.69 9.45
C GLN A 177 1.05 -30.05 8.76
N ASN A 178 1.37 -31.05 9.56
CA ASN A 178 1.52 -32.43 9.11
C ASN A 178 0.16 -33.13 9.20
N PHE A 179 -0.37 -33.51 8.05
CA PHE A 179 -1.53 -34.39 7.94
C PHE A 179 -1.05 -35.82 7.68
N VAL A 180 -1.91 -36.80 7.91
CA VAL A 180 -1.57 -38.23 7.79
C VAL A 180 -1.00 -38.59 6.40
N ILE A 181 -1.40 -37.87 5.35
CA ILE A 181 -1.08 -38.17 3.95
C ILE A 181 -0.33 -37.05 3.21
N PHE A 182 -0.15 -35.88 3.82
CA PHE A 182 0.55 -34.76 3.19
C PHE A 182 0.98 -33.73 4.24
N GLU A 183 1.90 -32.85 3.84
CA GLU A 183 2.27 -31.68 4.63
C GLU A 183 1.74 -30.42 3.93
N ILE A 184 1.16 -29.51 4.71
CA ILE A 184 0.73 -28.21 4.23
C ILE A 184 1.53 -27.13 4.96
N THR A 185 2.07 -26.18 4.20
CA THR A 185 2.67 -24.97 4.76
C THR A 185 1.61 -23.87 4.84
N THR A 186 1.38 -23.34 6.03
CA THR A 186 0.47 -22.22 6.33
C THR A 186 1.28 -20.98 6.69
N HIS A 187 0.66 -19.81 6.54
CA HIS A 187 1.26 -18.53 6.90
C HIS A 187 0.39 -17.76 7.90
N PRO A 188 0.26 -18.24 9.16
CA PRO A 188 -0.57 -17.59 10.16
C PRO A 188 0.01 -16.24 10.59
N LEU A 189 -0.87 -15.39 11.13
CA LEU A 189 -0.49 -14.07 11.63
C LEU A 189 0.41 -14.21 12.86
N SER A 190 1.62 -13.64 12.78
CA SER A 190 2.58 -13.62 13.90
C SER A 190 2.41 -12.36 14.74
N ASP A 191 2.38 -11.20 14.07
CA ASP A 191 2.16 -9.91 14.71
C ASP A 191 0.72 -9.43 14.46
N GLY A 192 -0.15 -9.72 15.44
CA GLY A 192 -1.54 -9.26 15.42
C GLY A 192 -1.68 -7.73 15.44
N ASN A 193 -0.71 -7.01 16.02
CA ASN A 193 -0.81 -5.58 16.22
C ASN A 193 -0.78 -4.82 14.90
N GLN A 194 -0.01 -5.29 13.91
CA GLN A 194 0.03 -4.67 12.58
C GLN A 194 -1.30 -4.75 11.86
N LYS A 195 -1.98 -5.90 11.91
CA LYS A 195 -3.31 -6.04 11.31
C LYS A 195 -4.34 -5.20 12.05
N THR A 196 -4.33 -5.20 13.38
CA THR A 196 -5.23 -4.36 14.19
C THR A 196 -5.01 -2.87 13.92
N LYS A 197 -3.75 -2.42 13.81
CA LYS A 197 -3.40 -1.03 13.44
C LYS A 197 -3.93 -0.69 12.05
N LEU A 198 -3.72 -1.57 11.06
CA LEU A 198 -4.24 -1.37 9.69
C LEU A 198 -5.76 -1.24 9.67
N ILE A 199 -6.49 -2.12 10.37
CA ILE A 199 -7.95 -2.05 10.47
C ILE A 199 -8.38 -0.74 11.10
N LYS A 200 -7.73 -0.33 12.20
CA LYS A 200 -8.02 0.93 12.89
C LYS A 200 -7.76 2.14 11.99
N ASP A 201 -6.65 2.17 11.27
CA ASP A 201 -6.31 3.28 10.36
C ASP A 201 -7.34 3.39 9.22
N VAL A 202 -7.79 2.26 8.66
CA VAL A 202 -8.86 2.21 7.65
C VAL A 202 -10.17 2.75 8.23
N GLN A 203 -10.60 2.27 9.41
CA GLN A 203 -11.82 2.74 10.08
C GLN A 203 -11.76 4.24 10.39
N GLU A 204 -10.68 4.72 11.02
CA GLU A 204 -10.53 6.12 11.37
C GLU A 204 -10.54 7.04 10.15
N SER A 205 -9.96 6.61 9.02
CA SER A 205 -9.93 7.39 7.78
C SER A 205 -11.31 7.73 7.23
N VAL A 206 -12.30 6.87 7.47
CA VAL A 206 -13.71 7.06 7.09
C VAL A 206 -14.60 7.41 8.27
N LEU A 207 -14.05 7.61 9.47
CA LEU A 207 -14.78 7.98 10.69
C LEU A 207 -14.24 9.29 11.28
N SER A 208 -13.35 9.20 12.27
CA SER A 208 -12.85 10.33 13.06
C SER A 208 -11.94 11.27 12.27
N LYS A 209 -11.17 10.74 11.30
CA LYS A 209 -10.23 11.49 10.45
C LYS A 209 -10.83 11.85 9.08
N TRP A 210 -12.12 11.63 8.89
CA TRP A 210 -12.80 11.91 7.62
C TRP A 210 -12.69 13.39 7.23
N THR A 211 -12.46 13.63 5.94
CA THR A 211 -12.46 14.96 5.35
C THR A 211 -13.27 14.96 4.06
N ASN A 212 -14.07 16.00 3.84
CA ASN A 212 -14.85 16.14 2.60
C ASN A 212 -13.97 16.51 1.39
N ASP A 213 -12.72 16.91 1.62
CA ASP A 213 -11.75 17.22 0.57
C ASP A 213 -10.82 16.02 0.36
N VAL A 214 -11.09 15.24 -0.68
CA VAL A 214 -10.35 14.03 -1.06
C VAL A 214 -8.87 14.31 -1.37
N HIS A 215 -8.53 15.57 -1.67
CA HIS A 215 -7.15 15.98 -1.87
C HIS A 215 -6.37 16.26 -0.58
N ARG A 216 -7.04 16.27 0.57
CA ARG A 216 -6.41 16.32 1.91
C ARG A 216 -6.19 14.93 2.50
N MET A 217 -6.90 13.92 2.01
CA MET A 217 -6.63 12.53 2.38
C MET A 217 -5.26 12.09 1.85
N ASP A 218 -4.55 11.32 2.67
CA ASP A 218 -3.33 10.65 2.24
C ASP A 218 -3.61 9.75 1.03
N LYS A 219 -2.75 9.81 0.00
CA LYS A 219 -2.98 9.14 -1.28
C LYS A 219 -2.87 7.63 -1.17
N ARG A 220 -2.02 7.14 -0.26
CA ARG A 220 -1.91 5.71 0.03
C ARG A 220 -3.16 5.21 0.75
N MET A 221 -3.65 5.93 1.75
CA MET A 221 -4.89 5.58 2.45
C MET A 221 -6.12 5.62 1.53
N LEU A 222 -6.26 6.66 0.70
CA LEU A 222 -7.34 6.74 -0.29
C LEU A 222 -7.31 5.55 -1.26
N SER A 223 -6.11 5.18 -1.71
CA SER A 223 -5.91 4.04 -2.59
C SER A 223 -6.23 2.72 -1.90
N LEU A 224 -5.85 2.58 -0.62
CA LEU A 224 -6.19 1.41 0.19
C LEU A 224 -7.71 1.25 0.33
N LEU A 225 -8.45 2.33 0.61
CA LEU A 225 -9.92 2.29 0.73
C LEU A 225 -10.60 1.84 -0.56
N LEU A 226 -10.27 2.47 -1.69
CA LEU A 226 -10.94 2.16 -2.96
C LEU A 226 -10.53 0.78 -3.50
N LEU A 227 -9.25 0.39 -3.37
CA LEU A 227 -8.81 -0.93 -3.80
C LEU A 227 -9.26 -2.05 -2.88
N SER A 228 -9.40 -1.82 -1.56
CA SER A 228 -9.99 -2.82 -0.65
C SER A 228 -11.47 -3.03 -0.91
N HIS A 229 -12.20 -1.98 -1.31
CA HIS A 229 -13.56 -2.11 -1.81
C HIS A 229 -13.59 -2.93 -3.11
N ALA A 230 -12.78 -2.56 -4.12
CA ALA A 230 -12.70 -3.28 -5.39
C ALA A 230 -12.24 -4.76 -5.25
N SER A 231 -11.46 -5.04 -4.20
CA SER A 231 -10.97 -6.39 -3.88
C SER A 231 -11.94 -7.21 -3.02
N ASP A 232 -13.09 -6.66 -2.62
CA ASP A 232 -14.07 -7.29 -1.74
C ASP A 232 -13.49 -7.72 -0.36
N VAL A 233 -12.60 -6.90 0.20
CA VAL A 233 -11.98 -7.15 1.52
C VAL A 233 -12.17 -6.00 2.52
N LEU A 234 -12.70 -4.85 2.08
CA LEU A 234 -12.95 -3.71 2.96
C LEU A 234 -13.94 -4.04 4.07
N GLU A 235 -14.93 -4.87 3.77
CA GLU A 235 -15.98 -5.27 4.72
C GLU A 235 -15.41 -5.93 5.98
N ASN A 236 -14.30 -6.68 5.85
CA ASN A 236 -13.62 -7.31 6.97
C ASN A 236 -13.07 -6.28 7.97
N ALA A 237 -12.71 -5.09 7.50
CA ALA A 237 -12.28 -3.99 8.37
C ALA A 237 -13.46 -3.34 9.09
N PHE A 238 -14.68 -3.41 8.53
CA PHE A 238 -15.87 -2.77 9.12
C PHE A 238 -16.71 -3.70 9.98
N GLN A 239 -16.53 -5.01 9.90
CA GLN A 239 -17.20 -6.00 10.76
C GLN A 239 -17.18 -5.67 12.27
N PRO A 240 -16.10 -5.12 12.85
CA PRO A 240 -16.06 -4.80 14.29
C PRO A 240 -16.80 -3.51 14.67
N LEU A 241 -17.26 -2.70 13.71
CA LEU A 241 -17.95 -1.44 13.97
C LEU A 241 -19.37 -1.67 14.51
N ASN A 242 -19.90 -0.70 15.24
CA ASN A 242 -21.34 -0.66 15.54
C ASN A 242 -22.15 -0.23 14.30
N ASP A 243 -23.46 -0.46 14.31
CA ASP A 243 -24.35 -0.20 13.17
C ASP A 243 -24.28 1.25 12.65
N ALA A 244 -24.19 2.23 13.55
CA ALA A 244 -24.17 3.65 13.18
C ALA A 244 -22.85 4.04 12.50
N ASP A 245 -21.72 3.59 13.05
CA ASP A 245 -20.40 3.82 12.47
C ASP A 245 -20.23 3.07 11.15
N TYR A 246 -20.75 1.84 11.06
CA TYR A 246 -20.78 1.06 9.84
C TYR A 246 -21.55 1.79 8.72
N GLU A 247 -22.77 2.28 9.00
CA GLU A 247 -23.57 3.00 8.02
C GLU A 247 -22.87 4.29 7.56
N ALA A 248 -22.28 5.03 8.50
CA ALA A 248 -21.53 6.25 8.21
C ALA A 248 -20.28 5.97 7.35
N ALA A 249 -19.51 4.94 7.67
CA ALA A 249 -18.35 4.50 6.92
C ALA A 249 -18.72 4.10 5.49
N MET A 250 -19.75 3.25 5.32
CA MET A 250 -20.21 2.80 4.01
C MET A 250 -20.76 3.95 3.16
N LYS A 251 -21.48 4.90 3.77
CA LYS A 251 -21.93 6.12 3.08
C LYS A 251 -20.77 6.95 2.54
N ARG A 252 -19.70 7.10 3.33
CA ARG A 252 -18.49 7.84 2.94
C ARG A 252 -17.71 7.12 1.85
N VAL A 253 -17.56 5.80 1.94
CA VAL A 253 -16.95 4.98 0.88
C VAL A 253 -17.72 5.11 -0.43
N ARG A 254 -19.06 5.04 -0.41
CA ARG A 254 -19.90 5.30 -1.60
C ARG A 254 -19.66 6.68 -2.18
N SER A 255 -19.59 7.71 -1.33
CA SER A 255 -19.29 9.07 -1.81
C SER A 255 -17.91 9.21 -2.49
N LEU A 256 -16.93 8.36 -2.13
CA LEU A 256 -15.64 8.30 -2.83
C LEU A 256 -15.72 7.57 -4.17
N LEU A 257 -16.58 6.56 -4.28
CA LEU A 257 -16.79 5.79 -5.51
C LEU A 257 -17.58 6.58 -6.55
N ASP A 258 -18.46 7.49 -6.11
CA ASP A 258 -19.28 8.36 -6.96
C ASP A 258 -18.53 9.62 -7.47
N LEU A 259 -17.23 9.76 -7.17
CA LEU A 259 -16.43 10.89 -7.62
C LEU A 259 -16.21 10.85 -9.14
N ASP A 260 -16.13 12.03 -9.76
CA ASP A 260 -15.63 12.18 -11.11
C ASP A 260 -14.09 12.14 -11.10
N PHE A 261 -13.53 10.95 -11.32
CA PHE A 261 -12.07 10.74 -11.25
C PHE A 261 -11.29 11.53 -12.31
N ASP A 262 -11.87 11.77 -13.49
CA ASP A 262 -11.25 12.62 -14.52
C ASP A 262 -11.11 14.05 -13.98
N ALA A 263 -12.18 14.59 -13.39
CA ALA A 263 -12.17 15.94 -12.81
C ALA A 263 -11.23 16.06 -11.59
N GLU A 264 -11.18 15.06 -10.71
CA GLU A 264 -10.27 15.08 -9.56
C GLU A 264 -8.80 14.94 -9.99
N ALA A 265 -8.50 14.21 -11.06
CA ALA A 265 -7.15 14.09 -11.59
C ALA A 265 -6.57 15.42 -12.10
N GLU A 266 -7.40 16.31 -12.65
CA GLU A 266 -6.98 17.64 -13.13
C GLU A 266 -6.51 18.57 -12.00
N LYS A 267 -7.03 18.40 -10.78
CA LYS A 267 -6.79 19.34 -9.65
C LYS A 267 -5.44 19.13 -8.96
N LYS A 268 -5.11 17.89 -8.59
CA LYS A 268 -3.80 17.54 -8.00
C LYS A 268 -3.31 16.23 -8.59
N GLY A 269 -2.21 16.32 -9.33
CA GLY A 269 -1.64 15.19 -10.07
C GLY A 269 -1.42 13.95 -9.22
N GLN A 270 -1.89 12.82 -9.72
CA GLN A 270 -1.54 11.42 -9.44
C GLN A 270 -2.37 10.59 -10.43
N GLU A 271 -2.25 10.90 -11.72
CA GLU A 271 -3.24 10.52 -12.73
C GLU A 271 -3.38 9.00 -12.89
N VAL A 272 -2.30 8.24 -12.69
CA VAL A 272 -2.36 6.77 -12.70
C VAL A 272 -3.25 6.24 -11.58
N MET A 273 -3.19 6.84 -10.39
CA MET A 273 -4.03 6.44 -9.25
C MET A 273 -5.51 6.61 -9.59
N TRP A 274 -5.88 7.78 -10.11
CA TRP A 274 -7.25 8.07 -10.54
C TRP A 274 -7.71 7.17 -11.70
N ALA A 275 -6.84 6.91 -12.67
CA ALA A 275 -7.13 5.99 -13.77
C ALA A 275 -7.37 4.56 -13.29
N VAL A 276 -6.64 4.11 -12.25
CA VAL A 276 -6.88 2.79 -11.65
C VAL A 276 -8.25 2.78 -10.96
N PHE A 277 -8.63 3.83 -10.21
CA PHE A 277 -9.96 3.90 -9.61
C PHE A 277 -11.07 3.86 -10.66
N GLU A 278 -10.95 4.65 -11.73
CA GLU A 278 -11.92 4.64 -12.82
C GLU A 278 -12.02 3.27 -13.51
N ALA A 279 -10.91 2.52 -13.58
CA ALA A 279 -10.90 1.19 -14.17
C ALA A 279 -11.67 0.14 -13.32
N PHE A 280 -11.79 0.34 -12.01
CA PHE A 280 -12.55 -0.54 -11.11
C PHE A 280 -13.98 -0.07 -10.86
N SER A 281 -14.33 1.16 -11.28
CA SER A 281 -15.69 1.70 -11.15
C SER A 281 -16.57 1.45 -12.38
N LYS A 282 -16.04 0.89 -13.46
CA LYS A 282 -16.77 0.52 -14.69
C LYS A 282 -16.95 -0.99 -14.78
#